data_AF-A0A4C1Y6H5-F1
#
_entry.id   AF-A0A4C1Y6H5-F1
#
_cell.length_a   1.000
_cell.length_b   1.000
_cell.length_c   1.000
_cell.angle_alpha   90.00
_cell.angle_beta   90.00
_cell.angle_gamma   90.00
#
_symmetry.space_group_name_H-M   'P 1'
#
loop_
_entity.id
_entity.type
_entity.pdbx_description
1 polymer ?
#
loop_
_entity_poly.entity_id
_entity_poly.type
_entity_poly.pdbx_seq_one_letter_code
_entity_poly.pdbx_strand_id
1 'polypeptide(L)'
;MRQHSCDQISPIEIENEIKKVAGVLDVAVTAARRDDDMARPLAVVVRRPGAGVTERDIVRHVEEAPLTAYKTHNTISGPYSDCSYIAEKMPKSRHLTGGVRFVEMLPLLSAGKLDRRKLAEVVDTP
;
A
#
# COMPACT_ATOMS: atom_id res chain seq x y z
N MET A 1 25.36 12.20 1.73
CA MET A 1 24.43 12.04 0.60
C MET A 1 23.28 11.18 1.06
N ARG A 2 22.05 11.72 1.17
CA ARG A 2 20.87 10.89 1.44
C ARG A 2 20.55 10.16 0.15
N GLN A 3 20.85 8.86 0.10
CA GLN A 3 20.39 8.00 -0.98
C GLN A 3 18.86 8.02 -0.91
N HIS A 4 18.23 8.79 -1.80
CA HIS A 4 16.79 8.72 -1.97
C HIS A 4 16.53 7.45 -2.77
N SER A 5 16.25 6.36 -2.06
CA SER A 5 15.94 5.05 -2.61
C SER A 5 14.80 5.18 -3.62
N CYS A 6 15.06 4.79 -4.87
CA CYS A 6 14.12 4.73 -5.99
C CYS A 6 13.04 3.63 -5.82
N ASP A 7 12.85 3.13 -4.60
CA ASP A 7 11.99 1.99 -4.29
C ASP A 7 10.61 2.42 -3.76
N GLN A 8 10.29 3.72 -3.80
CA GLN A 8 9.10 4.26 -3.16
C GLN A 8 7.87 4.20 -4.08
N ILE A 9 7.12 3.11 -3.99
CA ILE A 9 5.77 3.02 -4.57
C ILE A 9 4.84 3.92 -3.75
N SER A 10 4.04 4.73 -4.44
CA SER A 10 3.06 5.58 -3.77
C SER A 10 2.00 4.71 -3.07
N PRO A 11 1.64 4.97 -1.81
CA PRO A 11 0.54 4.27 -1.13
C PRO A 11 -0.76 4.23 -1.95
N ILE A 12 -1.02 5.30 -2.71
CA ILE A 12 -2.19 5.44 -3.59
C ILE A 12 -2.22 4.36 -4.69
N GLU A 13 -1.06 3.95 -5.21
CA GLU A 13 -1.01 2.90 -6.24
C GLU A 13 -1.41 1.55 -5.65
N ILE A 14 -0.92 1.24 -4.44
CA ILE A 14 -1.30 0.02 -3.73
C ILE A 14 -2.79 0.06 -3.39
N GLU A 15 -3.31 1.19 -2.91
CA GLU A 15 -4.74 1.38 -2.66
C GLU A 15 -5.57 1.14 -3.94
N ASN A 16 -5.15 1.68 -5.07
CA ASN A 16 -5.85 1.51 -6.34
C ASN A 16 -5.87 0.06 -6.82
N GLU A 17 -4.80 -0.71 -6.61
CA GLU A 17 -4.81 -2.16 -6.90
C GLU A 17 -5.74 -2.90 -5.94
N ILE A 18 -5.67 -2.62 -4.63
CA ILE A 18 -6.55 -3.26 -3.65
C ILE A 18 -8.03 -2.96 -3.93
N LYS A 19 -8.37 -1.75 -4.41
CA LYS A 19 -9.73 -1.38 -4.82
C LYS A 19 -10.29 -2.21 -5.97
N LYS A 20 -9.45 -2.88 -6.78
CA LYS A 20 -9.90 -3.75 -7.87
C LYS A 20 -10.37 -5.12 -7.37
N VAL A 21 -10.02 -5.50 -6.14
CA VAL A 21 -10.45 -6.78 -5.56
C VAL A 21 -11.97 -6.74 -5.31
N ALA A 22 -12.68 -7.70 -5.90
CA ALA A 22 -14.12 -7.85 -5.69
C ALA A 22 -14.43 -8.03 -4.19
N GLY A 23 -15.35 -7.22 -3.67
CA GLY A 23 -15.71 -7.24 -2.25
C GLY A 23 -14.95 -6.24 -1.38
N VAL A 24 -13.99 -5.49 -1.93
CA VAL A 24 -13.44 -4.30 -1.28
C VAL A 24 -14.38 -3.11 -1.53
N LEU A 25 -14.68 -2.37 -0.45
CA LEU A 25 -15.47 -1.13 -0.49
C LEU A 25 -14.55 0.09 -0.51
N ASP A 26 -13.60 0.15 0.43
CA ASP A 26 -12.60 1.21 0.51
C ASP A 26 -11.32 0.71 1.15
N VAL A 27 -10.23 1.45 0.99
CA VAL A 27 -8.91 1.09 1.51
C VAL A 27 -8.07 2.32 1.79
N ALA A 28 -7.23 2.24 2.82
CA ALA A 28 -6.14 3.15 3.08
C ALA A 28 -4.85 2.36 3.35
N VAL A 29 -3.73 2.80 2.78
CA VAL A 29 -2.41 2.22 3.04
C VAL A 29 -1.60 3.15 3.95
N THR A 30 -1.10 2.61 5.05
CA THR A 30 -0.31 3.33 6.04
C THR A 30 0.90 2.51 6.48
N ALA A 31 1.90 3.16 7.06
CA ALA A 31 3.01 2.46 7.69
C ALA A 31 2.59 2.01 9.10
N ALA A 32 2.60 0.70 9.35
CA ALA A 32 2.50 0.17 10.70
C ALA A 32 3.79 0.52 11.46
N ARG A 33 3.66 1.11 12.65
CA ARG A 33 4.80 1.28 13.56
C ARG A 33 4.94 -0.02 14.35
N ARG A 34 6.04 -0.73 14.13
CA ARG A 34 6.48 -1.82 15.01
C ARG A 34 7.82 -1.43 15.64
N ASP A 35 8.17 -2.11 16.73
CA ASP A 35 9.35 -1.82 17.56
C ASP A 35 10.71 -1.87 16.83
N ASP A 36 10.74 -2.30 15.56
CA ASP A 36 11.97 -2.46 14.76
C ASP A 36 12.37 -1.22 13.95
N ASP A 37 11.78 -0.05 14.22
CA ASP A 37 12.01 1.24 13.55
C ASP A 37 11.79 1.24 12.02
N MET A 38 11.37 0.11 11.43
CA MET A 38 11.15 -0.03 10.00
C MET A 38 9.66 0.14 9.69
N ALA A 39 9.33 1.22 8.97
CA ALA A 39 7.99 1.44 8.46
C ALA A 39 7.56 0.31 7.51
N ARG A 40 6.58 -0.50 7.91
CA ARG A 40 6.05 -1.61 7.10
C ARG A 40 4.69 -1.23 6.50
N PRO A 41 4.49 -1.32 5.18
CA PRO A 41 3.19 -1.06 4.55
C PRO A 41 2.11 -1.99 5.10
N LEU A 42 1.02 -1.40 5.59
CA LEU A 42 -0.18 -2.07 6.07
C LEU A 42 -1.39 -1.49 5.35
N ALA A 43 -2.27 -2.38 4.88
CA ALA A 43 -3.53 -1.98 4.29
C ALA A 43 -4.67 -2.08 5.31
N VAL A 44 -5.42 -1.01 5.48
CA VAL A 44 -6.69 -0.98 6.22
C VAL A 44 -7.80 -1.05 5.20
N VAL A 45 -8.56 -2.15 5.19
CA VAL A 45 -9.53 -2.49 4.14
C VAL A 45 -10.93 -2.53 4.73
N VAL A 46 -11.86 -1.83 4.09
CA VAL A 46 -13.29 -1.94 4.33
C VAL A 46 -13.87 -2.95 3.36
N ARG A 47 -14.55 -3.97 3.87
CA ARG A 47 -15.25 -4.94 3.01
C ARG A 47 -16.63 -4.44 2.66
N ARG A 48 -17.13 -4.84 1.49
CA ARG A 48 -18.55 -4.74 1.18
C ARG A 48 -19.34 -5.65 2.12
N PRO A 49 -20.56 -5.27 2.54
CA PRO A 49 -21.40 -6.13 3.36
C PRO A 49 -21.59 -7.50 2.71
N GLY A 50 -21.37 -8.57 3.49
CA GLY A 50 -21.48 -9.96 3.03
C GLY A 50 -20.29 -10.47 2.20
N ALA A 51 -19.26 -9.67 1.95
CA ALA A 51 -18.09 -10.11 1.21
C ALA A 51 -17.08 -10.88 2.08
N GLY A 52 -16.68 -12.07 1.63
CA GLY A 52 -15.72 -12.95 2.31
C GLY A 52 -14.26 -12.75 1.90
N VAL A 53 -13.84 -11.52 1.56
CA VAL A 53 -12.48 -11.23 1.07
C VAL A 53 -11.44 -11.52 2.16
N THR A 54 -10.44 -12.37 1.89
CA THR A 54 -9.41 -12.69 2.89
C THR A 54 -8.16 -11.82 2.73
N GLU A 55 -7.32 -11.76 3.78
CA GLU A 55 -6.00 -11.12 3.67
C GLU A 55 -5.18 -11.72 2.51
N ARG A 56 -5.23 -13.04 2.34
CA ARG A 56 -4.54 -13.74 1.25
C ARG A 56 -5.00 -13.28 -0.12
N ASP A 57 -6.29 -13.00 -0.31
CA ASP A 57 -6.80 -12.50 -1.59
C ASP A 57 -6.26 -11.10 -1.90
N ILE A 58 -6.16 -10.23 -0.89
CA ILE A 58 -5.57 -8.89 -1.01
C ILE A 58 -4.08 -8.99 -1.35
N VAL A 59 -3.31 -9.75 -0.57
CA VAL A 59 -1.87 -9.90 -0.76
C VAL A 59 -1.56 -10.51 -2.13
N ARG A 60 -2.26 -11.61 -2.50
CA ARG A 60 -2.11 -12.24 -3.81
C ARG A 60 -2.41 -11.26 -4.94
N HIS A 61 -3.48 -10.48 -4.84
CA HIS A 61 -3.84 -9.52 -5.88
C HIS A 61 -2.78 -8.42 -6.07
N VAL A 62 -2.25 -7.89 -4.96
CA VAL A 62 -1.18 -6.86 -5.01
C VAL A 62 0.13 -7.43 -5.56
N GLU A 63 0.44 -8.69 -5.25
CA GLU A 63 1.61 -9.41 -5.77
C GLU A 63 1.50 -9.73 -7.26
N GLU A 64 0.31 -10.10 -7.72
CA GLU A 64 0.02 -10.42 -9.13
C GLU A 64 -0.22 -9.16 -9.99
N ALA A 65 -0.42 -7.99 -9.38
CA ALA A 65 -0.73 -6.76 -10.09
C ALA A 65 0.45 -6.35 -11.01
N PRO A 66 0.22 -6.14 -12.32
CA PRO A 66 1.27 -5.75 -13.25
C PRO A 66 1.88 -4.40 -12.82
N LEU A 67 3.21 -4.33 -12.82
CA LEU A 67 4.03 -3.16 -12.47
C LEU A 67 3.81 -1.99 -13.46
N THR A 68 2.62 -1.40 -13.50
CA THR A 68 2.25 -0.38 -14.52
C THR A 68 2.53 1.06 -14.07
N ALA A 69 2.91 1.26 -12.80
CA ALA A 69 3.05 2.59 -12.23
C ALA A 69 4.37 2.82 -11.47
N TYR A 70 5.47 2.13 -11.82
CA TYR A 70 6.75 2.84 -11.68
C TYR A 70 6.67 3.98 -12.70
N LYS A 71 6.14 5.14 -12.28
CA LYS A 71 6.34 6.34 -13.06
C LYS A 71 7.85 6.52 -13.05
N THR A 72 8.46 6.20 -14.19
CA THR A 72 9.72 6.73 -14.65
C THR A 72 9.60 8.25 -14.68
N HIS A 73 9.52 8.88 -13.50
CA HIS A 73 9.91 10.26 -13.29
C HIS A 73 11.44 10.32 -13.37
N ASN A 74 12.00 9.74 -14.43
CA ASN A 74 13.36 9.97 -14.83
C ASN A 74 13.48 9.85 -16.34
N THR A 75 12.73 10.67 -17.05
CA THR A 75 13.37 11.50 -18.08
C THR A 75 14.38 12.45 -17.40
N ILE A 76 15.41 11.88 -16.75
CA ILE A 76 16.73 12.50 -16.77
C ILE A 76 17.40 11.77 -17.91
N SER A 77 17.50 12.45 -19.05
CA SER A 77 18.52 12.18 -20.04
C SER A 77 19.88 12.27 -19.33
N GLY A 78 20.35 11.12 -18.86
CA GLY A 78 21.59 10.94 -18.11
C GLY A 78 21.81 9.46 -17.83
N PRO A 79 23.06 9.01 -17.64
CA PRO A 79 23.47 7.61 -17.66
C PRO A 79 22.96 6.75 -16.48
N TYR A 80 21.95 7.21 -15.74
CA TYR A 80 21.36 6.55 -14.58
C TYR A 80 19.84 6.40 -14.76
N SER A 81 19.44 5.77 -15.87
CA SER A 81 18.05 5.54 -16.27
C SER A 81 17.70 4.07 -16.46
N ASP A 82 18.60 3.15 -16.09
CA ASP A 82 18.37 1.73 -16.24
C ASP A 82 17.81 1.11 -14.95
N CYS A 83 16.49 1.16 -14.79
CA CYS A 83 15.76 0.38 -13.80
C CYS A 83 15.14 -0.88 -14.40
N SER A 84 15.79 -1.49 -15.42
CA SER A 84 15.40 -2.80 -15.96
C SER A 84 15.30 -3.91 -14.90
N TYR A 85 15.97 -3.72 -13.75
CA TYR A 85 15.95 -4.65 -12.62
C TYR A 85 14.63 -4.68 -11.82
N ILE A 86 13.73 -3.70 -12.00
CA ILE A 86 12.47 -3.62 -11.24
C ILE A 86 11.39 -4.56 -11.81
N ALA A 87 11.52 -4.98 -13.08
CA ALA A 87 10.51 -5.78 -13.77
C ALA A 87 10.46 -7.27 -13.33
N GLU A 88 11.58 -7.83 -12.85
CA GLU A 88 11.67 -9.28 -12.57
C GLU A 88 11.35 -9.68 -11.12
N LYS A 89 11.37 -8.73 -10.17
CA LYS A 89 11.06 -9.00 -8.77
C LYS A 89 10.26 -7.86 -8.17
N MET A 90 9.12 -8.17 -7.56
CA MET A 90 8.37 -7.20 -6.78
C MET A 90 9.30 -6.56 -5.74
N PRO A 91 9.50 -5.22 -5.75
CA PRO A 91 10.33 -4.58 -4.76
C PRO A 91 9.74 -4.83 -3.37
N LYS A 92 10.59 -5.08 -2.37
CA LYS A 92 10.18 -5.40 -0.98
C LYS A 92 9.21 -4.35 -0.42
N SER A 93 9.29 -3.10 -0.89
CA SER A 93 8.44 -1.98 -0.53
C SER A 93 6.96 -2.10 -0.98
N ARG A 94 6.63 -2.97 -1.94
CA ARG A 94 5.25 -3.26 -2.34
C ARG A 94 4.57 -4.32 -1.47
N HIS A 95 5.36 -5.15 -0.79
CA HIS A 95 4.79 -6.21 0.03
C HIS A 95 4.11 -5.56 1.23
N LEU A 96 2.87 -5.94 1.50
CA LEU A 96 2.13 -5.56 2.70
C LEU A 96 2.73 -6.26 3.93
N THR A 97 4.00 -5.96 4.23
CA THR A 97 4.78 -6.58 5.31
C THR A 97 4.27 -6.21 6.69
N GLY A 98 3.41 -5.20 6.78
CA GLY A 98 2.62 -4.88 7.96
C GLY A 98 1.31 -5.67 8.05
N GLY A 99 0.90 -6.35 6.98
CA GLY A 99 -0.32 -7.15 6.89
C GLY A 99 -1.54 -6.37 6.38
N VAL A 100 -2.71 -6.99 6.48
CA VAL A 100 -4.01 -6.41 6.13
C VAL A 100 -4.92 -6.41 7.35
N ARG A 101 -5.47 -5.25 7.72
CA ARG A 101 -6.54 -5.14 8.72
C ARG A 101 -7.88 -4.84 8.07
N PHE A 102 -8.91 -5.50 8.58
CA PHE A 102 -10.28 -5.25 8.15
C PHE A 102 -11.01 -4.41 9.18
N VAL A 103 -11.71 -3.39 8.71
CA VAL A 103 -12.51 -2.48 9.54
C VAL A 103 -13.88 -2.28 8.92
N GLU A 104 -14.85 -1.89 9.73
CA GLU A 104 -16.21 -1.58 9.25
C GLU A 104 -16.25 -0.28 8.45
N MET A 105 -15.43 0.71 8.83
CA MET A 105 -15.31 1.98 8.12
C MET A 105 -13.93 2.60 8.31
N LEU A 106 -13.47 3.36 7.31
CA LEU A 106 -12.28 4.18 7.47
C LEU A 106 -12.60 5.40 8.35
N PRO A 107 -11.69 5.79 9.26
CA PRO A 107 -11.86 7.00 10.03
C PRO A 107 -11.67 8.21 9.11
N LEU A 108 -12.74 8.95 8.87
CA LEU A 108 -12.73 10.17 8.07
C LEU A 108 -12.96 11.40 8.97
N LEU A 109 -12.32 12.50 8.60
CA LEU A 109 -12.63 13.85 9.08
C LEU A 109 -14.01 14.28 8.56
N SER A 110 -14.58 15.34 9.14
CA SER A 110 -15.88 15.89 8.75
C SER A 110 -15.95 16.30 7.27
N ALA A 111 -14.80 16.59 6.65
CA ALA A 111 -14.66 16.93 5.23
C ALA A 111 -14.45 15.71 4.31
N GLY A 112 -14.60 14.47 4.82
CA GLY A 112 -14.40 13.23 4.06
C GLY A 112 -12.94 12.84 3.82
N LYS A 113 -11.97 13.61 4.32
CA LYS A 113 -10.55 13.28 4.26
C LYS A 113 -10.19 12.24 5.32
N LEU A 114 -9.24 11.36 5.04
CA LEU A 114 -8.78 10.34 5.98
C LEU A 114 -8.19 10.96 7.26
N ASP A 115 -8.72 10.58 8.42
CA ASP A 115 -8.20 10.94 9.73
C ASP A 115 -7.05 10.00 10.09
N ARG A 116 -5.83 10.42 9.74
CA ARG A 116 -4.61 9.62 9.94
C ARG A 116 -4.28 9.35 11.41
N ARG A 117 -4.74 10.18 12.34
CA ARG A 117 -4.49 9.96 13.78
C ARG A 117 -5.30 8.79 14.29
N LYS A 118 -6.62 8.82 14.03
CA LYS A 118 -7.51 7.70 14.35
C LYS A 118 -7.14 6.43 13.58
N LEU A 119 -6.67 6.56 12.34
CA LEU A 119 -6.19 5.42 11.57
C LEU A 119 -4.97 4.76 12.23
N ALA A 120 -4.06 5.54 12.82
CA ALA A 120 -2.93 4.98 13.55
C ALA A 120 -3.39 4.17 14.77
N GLU A 121 -4.36 4.68 15.54
CA GLU A 121 -4.94 3.96 16.68
C GLU A 121 -5.53 2.60 16.28
N VAL A 122 -6.23 2.55 15.13
CA VAL A 122 -6.78 1.32 14.55
C VAL A 122 -5.69 0.31 14.17
N VAL A 123 -4.54 0.79 13.71
CA VAL A 123 -3.41 -0.04 13.26
C VAL A 123 -2.56 -0.55 14.42
N ASP A 124 -2.40 0.27 15.45
CA ASP A 124 -1.57 0.00 16.64
C ASP A 124 -2.31 -0.82 17.71
N THR A 125 -3.63 -1.00 17.58
CA THR A 125 -4.41 -1.92 18.43
C THR A 125 -3.91 -3.36 18.20
N PRO A 126 -3.66 -4.20 19.21
CA PRO A 126 -3.13 -5.56 19.01
C PRO A 126 -3.96 -6.46 18.09
#